data_AF-A0A2V7Z5U5-F1
#
_entry.id   AF-A0A2V7Z5U5-F1
#
_cell.length_a   1.000
_cell.length_b   1.000
_cell.length_c   1.000
_cell.angle_alpha   90.00
_cell.angle_beta   90.00
_cell.angle_gamma   90.00
#
_symmetry.space_group_name_H-M   'P 1'
#
loop_
_entity.id
_entity.type
_entity.pdbx_description
1 polymer ?
#
loop_
_entity_poly.entity_id
_entity_poly.type
_entity_poly.pdbx_seq_one_letter_code
_entity_poly.pdbx_strand_id
1 'polypeptide(L)'
;MNDLPVVRKTAKYNGCRLGETRLGRVYGVHSNPAMIPEVFECPRCERQFVIDGIPDDGSEEVHCPQCSRFLGVRDIAFVLRTELDELIERLSFEKDRLEKDEAVYSLTDCDPEMKYYGREVSRVIGVLRSALKDLRHLGEEYRVKS
;
A
#
# COMPACT_ATOMS: atom_id res chain seq x y z
N MET A 1 11.34 38.21 28.89
CA MET A 1 12.79 37.89 28.82
C MET A 1 12.83 36.44 28.40
N ASN A 2 12.77 36.15 27.09
CA ASN A 2 13.86 36.29 26.11
C ASN A 2 15.11 35.57 26.61
N ASP A 3 15.43 34.40 26.06
CA ASP A 3 16.43 34.29 25.00
C ASP A 3 16.48 32.88 24.37
N LEU A 4 16.35 32.83 23.05
CA LEU A 4 16.96 31.83 22.16
C LEU A 4 18.05 32.57 21.41
N PRO A 5 19.25 32.00 21.17
CA PRO A 5 19.50 31.43 19.83
C PRO A 5 20.56 30.30 19.78
N VAL A 6 20.96 29.96 18.53
CA VAL A 6 22.19 29.24 18.05
C VAL A 6 22.00 27.75 17.65
N VAL A 7 22.37 27.26 16.45
CA VAL A 7 22.40 27.87 15.10
C VAL A 7 22.52 26.80 13.96
N ARG A 8 21.85 27.02 12.80
CA ARG A 8 22.11 26.51 11.42
C ARG A 8 22.41 25.02 11.16
N LYS A 9 21.71 24.48 10.14
CA LYS A 9 22.35 24.23 8.82
C LYS A 9 21.39 24.49 7.67
N THR A 10 21.87 25.18 6.65
CA THR A 10 21.12 25.58 5.46
C THR A 10 21.32 24.58 4.33
N ALA A 11 20.23 24.13 3.70
CA ALA A 11 20.24 23.64 2.33
C ALA A 11 19.41 24.61 1.48
N LYS A 12 20.06 25.30 0.54
CA LYS A 12 19.38 26.15 -0.45
C LYS A 12 18.93 25.28 -1.61
N TYR A 13 17.66 25.38 -1.99
CA TYR A 13 17.24 25.15 -3.37
C TYR A 13 16.44 26.37 -3.83
N ASN A 14 16.80 26.92 -4.98
CA ASN A 14 16.24 28.15 -5.54
C ASN A 14 15.21 27.84 -6.63
N GLY A 15 14.16 28.67 -6.71
CA GLY A 15 13.26 28.80 -7.88
C GLY A 15 12.13 27.75 -7.90
N CYS A 16 10.86 28.11 -7.84
CA CYS A 16 10.21 29.22 -8.56
C CYS A 16 9.13 29.95 -7.73
N ARG A 17 8.95 31.25 -7.98
CA ARG A 17 7.74 31.99 -7.63
C ARG A 17 6.77 31.93 -8.81
N LEU A 18 5.47 31.77 -8.53
CA LEU A 18 4.37 32.55 -9.13
C LEU A 18 3.03 32.12 -8.51
N GLY A 19 2.13 33.09 -8.28
CA GLY A 19 0.69 32.83 -8.05
C GLY A 19 0.23 32.77 -6.60
N GLU A 20 -0.07 33.93 -6.01
CA GLU A 20 -1.08 34.00 -4.95
C GLU A 20 -2.48 33.94 -5.57
N THR A 21 -3.21 32.85 -5.36
CA THR A 21 -4.68 32.84 -5.48
C THR A 21 -5.30 32.06 -4.33
N ARG A 22 -6.08 32.77 -3.51
CA ARG A 22 -7.02 32.15 -2.56
C ARG A 22 -8.06 31.37 -3.37
N LEU A 23 -8.13 30.06 -3.18
CA LEU A 23 -9.37 29.27 -3.27
C LEU A 23 -9.11 27.94 -2.56
N GLY A 24 -9.95 27.59 -1.59
CA GLY A 24 -9.77 26.37 -0.81
C GLY A 24 -10.03 25.12 -1.63
N ARG A 25 -9.14 24.14 -1.52
CA ARG A 25 -9.34 22.69 -1.79
C ARG A 25 -8.06 21.95 -1.42
N VAL A 26 -8.02 21.36 -0.22
CA VAL A 26 -7.06 20.29 0.07
C VAL A 26 -7.66 18.98 -0.43
N TYR A 27 -7.64 18.79 -1.75
CA TYR A 27 -7.70 17.45 -2.36
C TYR A 27 -6.26 17.08 -2.66
N GLY A 28 -5.64 16.26 -1.81
CA GLY A 28 -4.17 16.15 -1.84
C GLY A 28 -3.58 15.09 -0.91
N VAL A 29 -4.32 14.03 -0.59
CA VAL A 29 -3.73 12.77 -0.15
C VAL A 29 -4.36 11.67 -1.00
N HIS A 30 -3.62 11.18 -2.01
CA HIS A 30 -3.88 9.86 -2.55
C HIS A 30 -3.40 8.87 -1.48
N SER A 31 -4.28 8.58 -0.53
CA SER A 31 -4.04 7.56 0.49
C SER A 31 -3.94 6.21 -0.24
N ASN A 32 -2.76 5.60 -0.17
CA ASN A 32 -2.61 4.20 -0.55
C ASN A 32 -3.51 3.39 0.41
N PRO A 33 -4.43 2.53 -0.05
CA PRO A 33 -5.36 1.82 0.83
C PRO A 33 -4.66 0.77 1.72
N ALA A 34 -3.41 0.42 1.40
CA ALA A 34 -2.43 -0.45 2.07
C ALA A 34 -2.29 -0.39 3.59
N MET A 35 -2.72 0.68 4.23
CA MET A 35 -2.70 0.81 5.69
C MET A 35 -3.92 1.61 6.07
N ILE A 36 -4.79 1.02 6.92
CA ILE A 36 -5.73 1.82 7.71
C ILE A 36 -4.88 2.90 8.40
N PRO A 37 -5.18 4.20 8.24
CA PRO A 37 -4.37 5.21 8.90
C PRO A 37 -4.41 4.95 10.39
N GLU A 38 -3.23 4.88 11.02
CA GLU A 38 -3.07 4.74 12.48
C GLU A 38 -3.81 5.84 13.26
N VAL A 39 -4.35 6.86 12.58
CA VAL A 39 -5.01 8.00 13.19
C VAL A 39 -6.37 8.24 12.53
N PHE A 40 -7.45 7.89 13.25
CA PHE A 40 -8.82 8.24 12.91
C PHE A 40 -9.24 9.53 13.64
N GLU A 41 -9.86 10.48 12.94
CA GLU A 41 -10.38 11.72 13.54
C GLU A 41 -11.90 11.67 13.74
N CYS A 42 -12.38 11.84 14.98
CA CYS A 42 -13.81 11.78 15.25
C CYS A 42 -14.56 13.04 14.76
N PRO A 43 -15.57 12.93 13.86
CA PRO A 43 -16.35 14.07 13.34
C PRO A 43 -17.36 14.66 14.35
N ARG A 44 -17.18 14.43 15.65
CA ARG A 44 -17.97 15.04 16.74
C ARG A 44 -17.11 15.82 17.73
N CYS A 45 -15.94 15.29 18.06
CA CYS A 45 -15.07 15.88 19.07
C CYS A 45 -13.68 16.24 18.56
N GLU A 46 -13.43 16.07 17.25
CA GLU A 46 -12.18 16.48 16.55
C GLU A 46 -10.92 15.87 17.19
N ARG A 47 -11.10 14.75 17.92
CA ARG A 47 -10.01 14.00 18.56
C ARG A 47 -9.58 12.89 17.64
N GLN A 48 -8.27 12.86 17.45
CA GLN A 48 -7.54 11.80 16.79
C GLN A 48 -7.28 10.63 17.75
N PHE A 49 -7.42 9.40 17.28
CA PHE A 49 -7.14 8.18 18.05
C PHE A 49 -6.76 7.02 17.12
N VAL A 50 -6.02 6.06 17.67
CA VAL A 50 -5.59 4.84 16.98
C VAL A 50 -6.64 3.75 17.15
N ILE A 51 -6.83 2.92 16.12
CA ILE A 51 -7.67 1.71 16.18
C ILE A 51 -6.78 0.51 15.94
N ASP A 52 -6.13 0.05 17.01
CA ASP A 52 -5.22 -1.10 16.98
C ASP A 52 -5.97 -2.45 16.87
N GLY A 53 -5.24 -3.48 16.48
CA GLY A 53 -5.71 -4.87 16.45
C GLY A 53 -6.53 -5.25 15.21
N ILE A 54 -6.85 -6.54 15.12
CA ILE A 54 -7.79 -7.12 14.14
C ILE A 54 -8.98 -7.65 14.98
N PRO A 55 -10.24 -7.45 14.57
CA PRO A 55 -11.38 -8.06 15.26
C PRO A 55 -11.21 -9.58 15.42
N ASP A 56 -11.67 -10.17 16.52
CA ASP A 56 -11.69 -11.64 16.65
C ASP A 56 -12.91 -12.25 15.95
N ASP A 57 -14.08 -11.58 16.02
CA ASP A 57 -15.39 -12.09 15.58
C ASP A 57 -15.75 -11.75 14.12
N GLY A 58 -14.76 -11.54 13.24
CA GLY A 58 -14.99 -11.17 11.82
C GLY A 58 -15.34 -9.70 11.59
N SER A 59 -16.01 -9.05 12.54
CA SER A 59 -16.39 -7.63 12.47
C SER A 59 -16.52 -6.98 13.85
N GLU A 60 -16.28 -5.68 13.94
CA GLU A 60 -16.32 -4.91 15.19
C GLU A 60 -16.93 -3.52 14.99
N GLU A 61 -17.84 -3.11 15.89
CA GLU A 61 -18.38 -1.75 15.90
C GLU A 61 -17.35 -0.74 16.44
N VAL A 62 -16.96 0.22 15.60
CA VAL A 62 -16.00 1.25 15.98
C VAL A 62 -16.72 2.43 16.63
N HIS A 63 -16.44 2.67 17.90
CA HIS A 63 -16.89 3.84 18.65
C HIS A 63 -15.74 4.79 18.94
N CYS A 64 -16.01 6.10 18.93
CA CYS A 64 -15.04 7.07 19.41
C CYS A 64 -14.79 6.89 20.92
N PRO A 65 -13.54 6.65 21.37
CA PRO A 65 -13.24 6.42 22.80
C PRO A 65 -13.46 7.65 23.68
N GLN A 66 -13.71 8.82 23.09
CA GLN A 66 -13.80 10.11 23.78
C GLN A 66 -15.24 10.64 23.90
N CYS A 67 -16.16 10.17 23.06
CA CYS A 67 -17.57 10.63 23.06
C CYS A 67 -18.59 9.52 22.75
N SER A 68 -18.16 8.26 22.70
CA SER A 68 -18.93 7.04 22.42
C SER A 68 -19.74 7.03 21.11
N ARG A 69 -19.58 8.05 20.27
CA ARG A 69 -20.24 8.13 18.96
C ARG A 69 -19.82 6.93 18.11
N PHE A 70 -20.79 6.19 17.58
CA PHE A 70 -20.58 5.19 16.54
C PHE A 70 -20.01 5.82 15.27
N LEU A 71 -19.01 5.17 14.68
CA LEU A 71 -18.25 5.67 13.53
C LEU A 71 -18.34 4.76 12.30
N GLY A 72 -18.59 3.47 12.51
CA GLY A 72 -18.73 2.47 11.47
C GLY A 72 -18.51 1.06 12.01
N VAL A 73 -18.53 0.07 11.11
CA VAL A 73 -18.13 -1.31 11.41
C VAL A 73 -16.81 -1.58 10.70
N ARG A 74 -15.85 -2.16 11.42
CA ARG A 74 -14.59 -2.67 10.86
C ARG A 74 -14.81 -4.14 10.48
N ASP A 75 -14.58 -4.50 9.22
CA ASP A 75 -14.73 -5.85 8.67
C ASP A 75 -13.35 -6.44 8.36
N ILE A 76 -13.00 -7.60 8.94
CA ILE A 76 -11.73 -8.29 8.65
C ILE A 76 -11.66 -8.67 7.17
N ALA A 77 -12.78 -9.11 6.57
CA ALA A 77 -12.80 -9.51 5.16
C ALA A 77 -12.48 -8.31 4.25
N PHE A 78 -12.84 -7.08 4.64
CA PHE A 78 -12.41 -5.88 3.91
C PHE A 78 -10.88 -5.69 3.97
N VAL A 79 -10.28 -5.77 5.15
CA VAL A 79 -8.83 -5.61 5.33
C VAL A 79 -8.06 -6.71 4.59
N LEU A 80 -8.47 -7.97 4.75
CA LEU A 80 -7.83 -9.09 4.06
C LEU A 80 -7.97 -9.01 2.54
N ARG A 81 -9.09 -8.48 2.01
CA ARG A 81 -9.25 -8.22 0.56
C ARG A 81 -8.26 -7.17 0.07
N THR A 82 -8.14 -6.01 0.74
CA THR A 82 -7.24 -4.94 0.28
C THR A 82 -5.77 -5.36 0.32
N GLU A 83 -5.32 -6.02 1.39
CA GLU A 83 -3.96 -6.57 1.49
C GLU A 83 -3.67 -7.61 0.40
N LEU A 84 -4.66 -8.44 0.08
CA LEU A 84 -4.53 -9.50 -0.92
C LEU A 84 -4.52 -8.96 -2.36
N ASP A 85 -5.36 -7.96 -2.66
CA ASP A 85 -5.37 -7.28 -3.96
C ASP A 85 -4.02 -6.58 -4.23
N GLU A 86 -3.45 -5.88 -3.24
CA GLU A 86 -2.14 -5.25 -3.35
C GLU A 86 -0.98 -6.26 -3.47
N LEU A 87 -1.06 -7.38 -2.76
CA LEU A 87 -0.09 -8.47 -2.91
C LEU A 87 -0.15 -9.10 -4.30
N ILE A 88 -1.37 -9.27 -4.86
CA ILE A 88 -1.58 -9.74 -6.23
C ILE A 88 -1.03 -8.74 -7.25
N GLU A 89 -1.27 -7.44 -7.08
CA GLU A 89 -0.74 -6.40 -7.97
C GLU A 89 0.80 -6.40 -7.97
N ARG A 90 1.42 -6.34 -6.78
CA ARG A 90 2.88 -6.31 -6.63
C ARG A 90 3.56 -7.55 -7.22
N LEU A 91 3.03 -8.74 -6.96
CA LEU A 91 3.58 -9.98 -7.52
C LEU A 91 3.32 -10.12 -9.02
N SER A 92 2.22 -9.56 -9.53
CA SER A 92 1.95 -9.53 -10.98
C SER A 92 2.93 -8.62 -11.71
N PHE A 93 3.21 -7.43 -11.16
CA PHE A 93 4.23 -6.52 -11.70
C PHE A 93 5.63 -7.16 -11.75
N GLU A 94 6.07 -7.80 -10.67
CA GLU A 94 7.37 -8.49 -10.62
C GLU A 94 7.44 -9.66 -11.62
N LYS A 95 6.36 -10.44 -11.74
CA LYS A 95 6.24 -11.51 -12.75
C LYS A 95 6.30 -10.94 -14.18
N ASP A 96 5.62 -9.83 -14.47
CA ASP A 96 5.63 -9.17 -15.78
C ASP A 96 7.00 -8.55 -16.12
N ARG A 97 7.79 -8.14 -15.11
CA ARG A 97 9.18 -7.70 -15.30
C ARG A 97 10.06 -8.89 -15.67
N LEU A 98 10.00 -9.97 -14.89
CA LEU A 98 10.77 -11.18 -15.14
C LEU A 98 10.46 -11.83 -16.49
N GLU A 99 9.20 -11.82 -16.95
CA GLU A 99 8.81 -12.31 -18.28
C GLU A 99 9.47 -11.50 -19.43
N LYS A 100 9.81 -10.22 -19.22
CA LYS A 100 10.60 -9.43 -20.17
C LYS A 100 12.08 -9.79 -20.13
N ASP A 101 12.62 -10.00 -18.92
CA ASP A 101 14.02 -10.41 -18.74
C ASP A 101 14.25 -11.81 -19.33
N GLU A 102 13.32 -12.76 -19.14
CA GLU A 102 13.32 -14.10 -19.76
C GLU A 102 13.41 -14.03 -21.29
N ALA A 103 12.69 -13.11 -21.92
CA ALA A 103 12.74 -12.90 -23.36
C ALA A 103 14.11 -12.39 -23.84
N VAL A 104 14.79 -11.55 -23.05
CA VAL A 104 16.16 -11.11 -23.35
C VAL A 104 17.15 -12.26 -23.24
N TYR A 105 17.10 -13.04 -22.15
CA TYR A 105 17.98 -14.21 -21.97
C TYR A 105 17.75 -15.30 -23.03
N SER A 106 16.52 -15.45 -23.51
CA SER A 106 16.16 -16.40 -24.57
C SER A 106 16.74 -16.04 -25.94
N LEU A 107 17.13 -14.79 -26.18
CA LEU A 107 17.77 -14.34 -27.43
C LEU A 107 19.30 -14.46 -27.39
N THR A 108 19.91 -14.62 -26.22
CA THR A 108 21.37 -14.75 -26.05
C THR A 108 21.83 -16.20 -26.22
N ASP A 109 21.82 -16.69 -27.45
CA ASP A 109 22.09 -18.11 -27.74
C ASP A 109 23.55 -18.56 -27.52
N CYS A 110 24.50 -17.62 -27.53
CA CYS A 110 25.94 -17.91 -27.49
C CYS A 110 26.57 -17.82 -26.09
N ASP A 111 25.81 -17.47 -25.06
CA ASP A 111 26.32 -17.25 -23.70
C ASP A 111 25.76 -18.31 -22.73
N PRO A 112 26.60 -19.24 -22.21
CA PRO A 112 26.18 -20.27 -21.27
C PRO A 112 25.68 -19.73 -19.93
N GLU A 113 26.18 -18.57 -19.48
CA GLU A 113 25.80 -17.95 -18.21
C GLU A 113 24.42 -17.30 -18.34
N MET A 114 24.18 -16.57 -19.43
CA MET A 114 22.86 -16.00 -19.75
C MET A 114 21.81 -17.10 -19.96
N LYS A 115 22.18 -18.24 -20.56
CA LYS A 115 21.32 -19.43 -20.66
C LYS A 115 21.00 -20.08 -19.31
N TYR A 116 21.90 -20.00 -18.33
CA TYR A 116 21.62 -20.42 -16.97
C TYR A 116 20.64 -19.46 -16.29
N TYR A 117 20.90 -18.14 -16.34
CA TYR A 117 20.00 -17.13 -15.78
C TYR A 117 18.59 -17.21 -16.36
N GLY A 118 18.45 -17.36 -17.69
CA GLY A 118 17.15 -17.55 -18.33
C GLY A 118 16.35 -18.71 -17.73
N ARG A 119 16.98 -19.87 -17.48
CA ARG A 119 16.32 -21.04 -16.86
C ARG A 119 15.89 -20.80 -15.41
N GLU A 120 16.70 -20.11 -14.62
CA GLU A 120 16.33 -19.78 -13.24
C GLU A 120 15.18 -18.75 -13.22
N VAL A 121 15.20 -17.77 -14.12
CA VAL A 121 14.08 -16.82 -14.30
C VAL A 121 12.79 -17.55 -14.71
N SER A 122 12.84 -18.49 -15.67
CA SER A 122 11.69 -19.33 -16.04
C SER A 122 11.08 -20.07 -14.83
N ARG A 123 11.92 -20.59 -13.92
CA ARG A 123 11.45 -21.27 -12.70
C ARG A 123 10.75 -20.30 -11.76
N VAL A 124 11.32 -19.12 -11.52
CA VAL A 124 10.73 -18.08 -10.65
C VAL A 124 9.40 -17.60 -11.22
N ILE A 125 9.31 -17.36 -12.53
CA ILE A 125 8.04 -17.03 -13.22
C ILE A 125 7.01 -18.16 -13.01
N GLY A 126 7.43 -19.42 -13.10
CA GLY A 126 6.57 -20.58 -12.81
C GLY A 126 5.98 -20.55 -11.39
N VAL A 127 6.82 -20.28 -10.38
CA VAL A 127 6.37 -20.14 -8.98
C VAL A 127 5.42 -18.96 -8.81
N LEU A 128 5.75 -17.79 -9.39
CA LEU A 128 4.90 -16.60 -9.32
C LEU A 128 3.54 -16.80 -10.00
N ARG A 129 3.49 -17.50 -11.15
CA ARG A 129 2.22 -17.83 -11.84
C ARG A 129 1.31 -18.72 -10.97
N SER A 130 1.86 -19.70 -10.27
CA SER A 130 1.11 -20.54 -9.32
C SER A 130 0.64 -19.73 -8.12
N ALA A 131 1.54 -19.02 -7.43
CA ALA A 131 1.20 -18.20 -6.26
C ALA A 131 0.12 -17.15 -6.59
N LEU A 132 0.22 -16.46 -7.72
CA LEU A 132 -0.78 -15.50 -8.18
C LEU A 132 -2.15 -16.14 -8.50
N LYS A 133 -2.17 -17.40 -8.93
CA LYS A 133 -3.43 -18.14 -9.12
C LYS A 133 -4.08 -18.44 -7.78
N ASP A 134 -3.30 -18.93 -6.81
CA ASP A 134 -3.78 -19.32 -5.50
C ASP A 134 -4.27 -18.09 -4.70
N LEU A 135 -3.53 -16.97 -4.76
CA LEU A 135 -3.93 -15.70 -4.15
C LEU A 135 -5.22 -15.13 -4.77
N ARG A 136 -5.39 -15.19 -6.10
CA ARG A 136 -6.64 -14.77 -6.74
C ARG A 136 -7.83 -15.62 -6.30
N HIS A 137 -7.66 -16.94 -6.19
CA HIS A 137 -8.72 -17.82 -5.72
C HIS A 137 -9.09 -17.54 -4.25
N LEU A 138 -8.10 -17.28 -3.40
CA LEU A 138 -8.32 -16.82 -2.03
C LEU A 138 -9.09 -15.48 -1.98
N GLY A 139 -8.83 -14.57 -2.94
CA GLY A 139 -9.56 -13.31 -3.06
C GLY A 139 -11.03 -13.50 -3.46
N GLU A 140 -11.32 -14.47 -4.32
CA GLU A 140 -12.69 -14.88 -4.65
C GLU A 140 -13.41 -15.43 -3.40
N GLU A 141 -12.75 -16.25 -2.58
CA GLU A 141 -13.33 -16.76 -1.33
C GLU A 141 -13.70 -15.66 -0.34
N TYR A 142 -12.83 -14.66 -0.13
CA TYR A 142 -13.11 -13.50 0.74
C TYR A 142 -14.10 -12.50 0.12
N ARG A 143 -14.43 -12.63 -1.16
CA ARG A 143 -15.44 -11.81 -1.85
C ARG A 143 -16.84 -12.42 -1.82
N VAL A 144 -16.98 -13.74 -1.63
CA VAL A 144 -18.27 -14.44 -1.57
C VAL A 144 -18.82 -14.58 -0.14
N LYS A 145 -17.99 -14.40 0.89
CA LYS A 145 -18.35 -14.55 2.32
C LYS A 145 -18.80 -13.24 3.00
N SER A 146 -19.12 -12.18 2.24
CA SER A 146 -19.64 -10.89 2.71
C SER A 146 -20.96 -10.53 2.04
#